data_AF-A0A8S9XQK1-F1
#
_entry.id   AF-A0A8S9XQK1-F1
#
_cell.length_a   1.000
_cell.length_b   1.000
_cell.length_c   1.000
_cell.angle_alpha   90.00
_cell.angle_beta   90.00
_cell.angle_gamma   90.00
#
_symmetry.space_group_name_H-M   'P 1'
#
loop_
_entity.id
_entity.type
_entity.pdbx_description
1 polymer ?
#
loop_
_entity_poly.entity_id
_entity_poly.type
_entity_poly.pdbx_seq_one_letter_code
_entity_poly.pdbx_strand_id
1 'polypeptide(L)'
;MNMPSVNCLVEGAIHSNGDVKSGDPPYEHESRGIQGTDSHLRISLSNPAGSIWSVGMSKIHEERRHSLMNDSSAFVSSSFLWFLYGTLIEDQAITLVNIFGFLFFSSYVVAYVTFSTKKVTVMRHVLVVVVLTCCIFVYIRSLDDLAEAKRKLGIVACGVSVSFFAAPLANLAHVIKSKSSESLPLPIIFMSMVVTFLWSTYGYILQDKFVAYPNMLAFLLSTFQMSLFLIYPSR
;
A
#
# COMPACT_ATOMS: atom_id res chain seq x y z
N MET A 1 -13.69 32.67 -26.35
CA MET A 1 -14.65 33.78 -26.18
C MET A 1 -15.96 33.20 -25.66
N ASN A 2 -16.58 33.93 -24.73
CA ASN A 2 -17.57 33.50 -23.75
C ASN A 2 -18.86 32.85 -24.27
N MET A 3 -19.43 32.02 -23.39
CA MET A 3 -20.85 31.69 -23.28
C MET A 3 -21.76 32.94 -23.27
N PRO A 4 -23.08 32.71 -23.39
CA PRO A 4 -24.03 33.37 -22.52
C PRO A 4 -24.81 32.36 -21.66
N SER A 5 -24.83 32.67 -20.37
CA SER A 5 -25.69 32.15 -19.31
C SER A 5 -27.02 32.93 -19.23
N VAL A 6 -28.03 32.35 -18.58
CA VAL A 6 -28.80 32.88 -17.42
C VAL A 6 -30.30 32.52 -17.48
N ASN A 7 -30.74 32.01 -16.34
CA ASN A 7 -32.09 31.68 -15.86
C ASN A 7 -33.14 32.80 -15.97
N CYS A 8 -34.40 32.41 -16.11
CA CYS A 8 -35.59 32.97 -15.41
C CYS A 8 -36.70 31.90 -15.54
N LEU A 9 -37.04 31.10 -14.52
CA LEU A 9 -37.87 31.40 -13.36
C LEU A 9 -39.20 32.10 -13.67
N VAL A 10 -40.27 31.38 -13.31
CA VAL A 10 -41.58 31.87 -12.82
C VAL A 10 -42.55 32.42 -13.87
N GLU A 11 -43.53 31.61 -14.26
CA GLU A 11 -44.97 31.98 -14.26
C GLU A 11 -45.83 30.81 -14.78
N GLY A 12 -46.80 30.37 -13.97
CA GLY A 12 -47.74 29.34 -14.39
C GLY A 12 -48.53 28.70 -13.24
N ALA A 13 -48.95 29.50 -12.26
CA ALA A 13 -49.91 29.07 -11.25
C ALA A 13 -51.15 29.95 -11.37
N ILE A 14 -52.24 29.50 -12.02
CA ILE A 14 -53.62 29.88 -11.68
C ILE A 14 -54.61 28.74 -12.07
N HIS A 15 -55.30 28.23 -11.02
CA HIS A 15 -56.60 27.56 -10.90
C HIS A 15 -56.99 26.29 -11.69
N SER A 16 -57.30 25.23 -10.93
CA SER A 16 -58.71 24.84 -10.67
C SER A 16 -58.84 24.00 -9.39
N ASN A 17 -59.85 24.35 -8.59
CA ASN A 17 -60.34 23.65 -7.38
C ASN A 17 -60.81 22.22 -7.66
N GLY A 18 -60.80 21.36 -6.62
CA GLY A 18 -61.68 20.20 -6.54
C GLY A 18 -61.15 19.03 -5.72
N ASP A 19 -61.49 19.02 -4.42
CA ASP A 19 -61.94 17.88 -3.62
C ASP A 19 -61.14 16.54 -3.54
N VAL A 20 -60.76 16.26 -2.29
CA VAL A 20 -60.43 14.98 -1.64
C VAL A 20 -61.10 13.75 -2.26
N LYS A 21 -60.31 12.74 -2.70
CA LYS A 21 -60.60 11.29 -2.51
C LYS A 21 -59.34 10.41 -2.57
N SER A 22 -59.07 9.75 -1.44
CA SER A 22 -58.64 8.36 -1.25
C SER A 22 -57.71 7.67 -2.27
N GLY A 23 -56.57 7.19 -1.77
CA GLY A 23 -56.09 5.82 -2.02
C GLY A 23 -54.95 5.66 -3.02
N ASP A 24 -53.74 6.09 -2.66
CA ASP A 24 -52.54 5.57 -3.32
C ASP A 24 -52.15 4.23 -2.68
N PRO A 25 -52.06 3.14 -3.46
CA PRO A 25 -51.74 1.82 -2.92
C PRO A 25 -50.22 1.66 -2.70
N PRO A 26 -49.77 0.81 -1.76
CA PRO A 26 -48.37 0.79 -1.30
C PRO A 26 -47.36 0.16 -2.28
N TYR A 27 -47.75 -0.20 -3.51
CA TYR A 27 -47.01 -1.17 -4.34
C TYR A 27 -46.08 -0.58 -5.41
N GLU A 28 -46.08 0.74 -5.65
CA GLU A 28 -45.32 1.33 -6.79
C GLU A 28 -43.83 1.55 -6.54
N HIS A 29 -43.38 1.48 -5.28
CA HIS A 29 -41.95 1.60 -4.97
C HIS A 29 -41.17 0.28 -5.11
N GLU A 30 -41.84 -0.87 -5.04
CA GLU A 30 -41.19 -2.19 -5.09
C GLU A 30 -40.94 -2.66 -6.54
N SER A 31 -41.81 -2.31 -7.48
CA SER A 31 -41.68 -2.67 -8.90
C SER A 31 -40.51 -2.00 -9.61
N ARG A 32 -40.11 -0.77 -9.20
CA ARG A 32 -38.91 -0.10 -9.71
C ARG A 32 -37.61 -0.77 -9.26
N GLY A 33 -37.58 -1.37 -8.07
CA GLY A 33 -36.44 -2.15 -7.58
C GLY A 33 -36.27 -3.47 -8.36
N ILE A 34 -37.38 -4.13 -8.67
CA ILE A 34 -37.38 -5.41 -9.39
C ILE A 34 -36.99 -5.22 -10.88
N GLN A 35 -37.51 -4.18 -11.56
CA GLN A 35 -37.12 -3.85 -12.95
C GLN A 35 -35.65 -3.43 -13.11
N GLY A 36 -35.08 -2.73 -12.12
CA GLY A 36 -33.65 -2.41 -12.11
C GLY A 36 -32.78 -3.65 -11.95
N THR A 37 -33.18 -4.59 -11.08
CA THR A 37 -32.46 -5.85 -10.85
C THR A 37 -32.52 -6.75 -12.08
N ASP A 38 -33.68 -6.84 -12.74
CA ASP A 38 -33.89 -7.63 -13.96
C ASP A 38 -33.12 -7.10 -15.18
N SER A 39 -32.99 -5.78 -15.32
CA SER A 39 -32.20 -5.17 -16.40
C SER A 39 -30.69 -5.38 -16.20
N HIS A 40 -30.19 -5.27 -14.96
CA HIS A 40 -28.81 -5.64 -14.62
C HIS A 40 -28.52 -7.14 -14.83
N LEU A 41 -29.47 -8.02 -14.50
CA LEU A 41 -29.39 -9.46 -14.78
C LEU A 41 -29.38 -9.76 -16.28
N ARG A 42 -30.23 -9.10 -17.08
CA ARG A 42 -30.26 -9.26 -18.54
C ARG A 42 -28.99 -8.75 -19.22
N ILE A 43 -28.35 -7.69 -18.72
CA ILE A 43 -27.07 -7.18 -19.22
C ILE A 43 -25.89 -8.09 -18.80
N SER A 44 -25.94 -8.67 -17.59
CA SER A 44 -24.94 -9.65 -17.14
C SER A 44 -25.03 -10.98 -17.92
N LEU A 45 -26.24 -11.41 -18.28
CA LEU A 45 -26.50 -12.60 -19.11
C LEU A 45 -26.24 -12.38 -20.61
N SER A 46 -26.28 -11.14 -21.11
CA SER A 46 -25.98 -10.83 -22.52
C SER A 46 -24.47 -10.78 -22.82
N ASN A 47 -23.63 -10.54 -21.81
CA ASN A 47 -22.18 -10.63 -21.91
C ASN A 47 -21.56 -11.32 -20.67
N PRO A 48 -21.77 -12.65 -20.53
CA PRO A 48 -21.28 -13.39 -19.37
C PRO A 48 -19.76 -13.36 -19.28
N ALA A 49 -19.05 -13.32 -20.41
CA ALA A 49 -17.60 -13.18 -20.46
C ALA A 49 -17.13 -11.82 -19.91
N GLY A 50 -17.80 -10.72 -20.27
CA GLY A 50 -17.52 -9.39 -19.73
C GLY A 50 -17.81 -9.26 -18.24
N SER A 51 -18.86 -9.92 -17.74
CA SER A 51 -19.19 -9.98 -16.32
C SER A 51 -18.15 -10.80 -15.52
N ILE A 52 -17.68 -11.92 -16.06
CA ILE A 52 -16.62 -12.72 -15.44
C ILE A 52 -15.29 -11.95 -15.43
N TRP A 53 -14.96 -11.27 -16.53
CA TRP A 53 -13.77 -10.43 -16.63
C TRP A 53 -13.79 -9.27 -15.63
N SER A 54 -14.90 -8.55 -15.53
CA SER A 54 -15.03 -7.41 -14.60
C SER A 54 -14.90 -7.85 -13.14
N VAL A 55 -15.55 -8.96 -12.77
CA VAL A 55 -15.41 -9.56 -11.44
C VAL A 55 -13.97 -10.03 -11.20
N GLY A 56 -13.34 -10.70 -12.16
CA GLY A 56 -11.95 -11.14 -12.09
C GLY A 56 -10.98 -9.98 -11.86
N MET A 57 -11.08 -8.93 -12.67
CA MET A 57 -10.27 -7.71 -12.53
C MET A 57 -10.50 -7.02 -11.19
N SER A 58 -11.75 -6.96 -10.71
CA SER A 58 -12.05 -6.37 -9.40
C SER A 58 -11.37 -7.13 -8.25
N LYS A 59 -11.35 -8.48 -8.32
CA LYS A 59 -10.67 -9.33 -7.35
C LYS A 59 -9.15 -9.13 -7.39
N ILE A 60 -8.55 -9.10 -8.58
CA ILE A 60 -7.11 -8.86 -8.75
C ILE A 60 -6.71 -7.47 -8.19
N HIS A 61 -7.50 -6.43 -8.47
CA HIS A 61 -7.26 -5.10 -7.94
C HIS A 61 -7.42 -5.02 -6.42
N GLU A 62 -8.32 -5.82 -5.84
CA GLU A 62 -8.51 -5.91 -4.40
C GLU A 62 -7.38 -6.69 -3.72
N GLU A 63 -6.96 -7.82 -4.27
CA GLU A 63 -5.80 -8.59 -3.80
C GLU A 63 -4.51 -7.77 -3.86
N ARG A 64 -4.26 -7.08 -4.98
CA ARG A 64 -3.11 -6.17 -5.12
C ARG A 64 -3.15 -5.07 -4.07
N ARG A 65 -4.33 -4.45 -3.84
CA ARG A 65 -4.51 -3.44 -2.79
C ARG A 65 -4.22 -3.99 -1.39
N HIS A 66 -4.64 -5.22 -1.10
CA HIS A 66 -4.34 -5.87 0.18
C HIS A 66 -2.85 -6.18 0.35
N SER A 67 -2.18 -6.67 -0.68
CA SER A 67 -0.72 -6.88 -0.65
C SER A 67 0.03 -5.58 -0.38
N LEU A 68 -0.29 -4.52 -1.14
CA LEU A 68 0.33 -3.20 -0.98
C LEU A 68 0.12 -2.61 0.42
N MET A 69 -1.05 -2.82 1.00
CA MET A 69 -1.36 -2.41 2.35
C MET A 69 -0.55 -3.20 3.39
N ASN A 70 -0.44 -4.53 3.26
CA ASN A 70 0.39 -5.34 4.14
C ASN A 70 1.84 -4.87 4.11
N ASP A 71 2.38 -4.66 2.91
CA ASP A 71 3.74 -4.14 2.71
C ASP A 71 3.89 -2.76 3.37
N SER A 72 2.93 -1.86 3.17
CA SER A 72 2.94 -0.51 3.77
C SER A 72 2.94 -0.55 5.29
N SER A 73 2.12 -1.41 5.91
CA SER A 73 2.10 -1.56 7.37
C SER A 73 3.41 -2.10 7.94
N ALA A 74 4.08 -2.98 7.20
CA ALA A 74 5.37 -3.49 7.58
C ALA A 74 6.47 -2.43 7.42
N PHE A 75 6.40 -1.60 6.37
CA PHE A 75 7.29 -0.44 6.20
C PHE A 75 7.15 0.58 7.33
N VAL A 76 5.94 0.86 7.83
CA VAL A 76 5.74 1.70 9.03
C VAL A 76 6.54 1.17 10.21
N SER A 77 6.47 -0.14 10.47
CA SER A 77 7.17 -0.77 11.59
C SER A 77 8.68 -0.74 11.41
N SER A 78 9.15 -1.03 10.19
CA SER A 78 10.57 -0.96 9.86
C SER A 78 11.12 0.46 10.04
N SER A 79 10.42 1.48 9.53
CA SER A 79 10.80 2.88 9.73
C SER A 79 10.83 3.26 11.20
N PHE A 80 9.87 2.80 12.00
CA PHE A 80 9.88 3.06 13.44
C PHE A 80 11.06 2.38 14.16
N LEU A 81 11.37 1.12 13.84
CA LEU A 81 12.50 0.39 14.42
C LEU A 81 13.84 1.06 14.08
N TRP A 82 14.02 1.49 12.82
CA TRP A 82 15.23 2.20 12.41
C TRP A 82 15.31 3.63 12.95
N PHE A 83 14.17 4.29 13.16
CA PHE A 83 14.12 5.54 13.91
C PHE A 83 14.63 5.35 15.34
N LEU A 84 14.10 4.35 16.07
CA LEU A 84 14.57 4.02 17.42
C LEU A 84 16.06 3.66 17.40
N TYR A 85 16.51 2.89 16.42
CA TYR A 85 17.91 2.54 16.25
C TYR A 85 18.78 3.80 16.07
N GLY A 86 18.40 4.69 15.15
CA GLY A 86 19.07 5.96 14.89
C GLY A 86 19.17 6.84 16.13
N THR A 87 18.10 6.94 16.93
CA THR A 87 18.14 7.69 18.20
C THR A 87 19.08 7.06 19.22
N LEU A 88 19.24 5.74 19.21
CA LEU A 88 20.08 5.01 20.15
C LEU A 88 21.58 5.16 19.82
N ILE A 89 21.91 5.21 18.54
CA ILE A 89 23.28 5.47 18.05
C ILE A 89 23.58 6.97 17.90
N GLU A 90 22.63 7.84 18.24
CA GLU A 90 22.71 9.30 18.10
C GLU A 90 23.02 9.78 16.66
N ASP A 91 22.58 9.01 15.65
CA ASP A 91 22.79 9.32 14.24
C ASP A 91 21.60 10.08 13.64
N GLN A 92 21.84 11.33 13.24
CA GLN A 92 20.79 12.19 12.71
C GLN A 92 20.30 11.75 11.32
N ALA A 93 21.17 11.22 10.47
CA ALA A 93 20.80 10.84 9.10
C ALA A 93 19.81 9.67 9.10
N ILE A 94 20.12 8.61 9.87
CA ILE A 94 19.24 7.45 10.05
C ILE A 94 17.94 7.88 10.71
N THR A 95 18.01 8.72 11.73
CA THR A 95 16.82 9.21 12.44
C THR A 95 15.88 9.97 11.51
N LEU A 96 16.39 10.97 10.78
CA LEU A 96 15.56 11.84 9.95
C LEU A 96 14.91 11.09 8.78
N VAL A 97 15.67 10.28 8.04
CA VAL A 97 15.13 9.53 6.89
C VAL A 97 14.00 8.60 7.33
N ASN A 98 14.14 7.99 8.51
CA ASN A 98 13.12 7.08 9.04
C ASN A 98 11.91 7.79 9.64
N ILE A 99 12.04 9.01 10.19
CA ILE A 99 10.89 9.84 10.56
C ILE A 99 10.04 10.15 9.31
N PHE A 100 10.68 10.61 8.23
CA PHE A 100 9.97 10.89 6.98
C PHE A 100 9.29 9.65 6.42
N GLY A 101 9.98 8.50 6.42
CA GLY A 101 9.40 7.22 6.02
C GLY A 101 8.19 6.84 6.87
N PHE A 102 8.33 6.92 8.20
CA PHE A 102 7.24 6.61 9.14
C PHE A 102 6.00 7.46 8.88
N LEU A 103 6.16 8.78 8.71
CA LEU A 103 5.04 9.69 8.41
C LEU A 103 4.40 9.38 7.07
N PHE A 104 5.20 9.15 6.03
CA PHE A 104 4.72 8.84 4.70
C PHE A 104 3.90 7.53 4.67
N PHE A 105 4.45 6.44 5.19
CA PHE A 105 3.74 5.15 5.19
C PHE A 105 2.54 5.15 6.13
N SER A 106 2.60 5.86 7.26
CA SER A 106 1.44 6.02 8.15
C SER A 106 0.30 6.75 7.46
N SER A 107 0.60 7.82 6.70
CA SER A 107 -0.41 8.55 5.92
C SER A 107 -1.10 7.65 4.90
N TYR A 108 -0.34 6.76 4.24
CA TYR A 108 -0.88 5.78 3.30
C TYR A 108 -1.80 4.77 3.99
N VAL A 109 -1.39 4.22 5.13
CA VAL A 109 -2.20 3.27 5.90
C VAL A 109 -3.51 3.93 6.36
N VAL A 110 -3.46 5.17 6.85
CA VAL A 110 -4.65 5.92 7.25
C VAL A 110 -5.59 6.12 6.06
N ALA A 111 -5.09 6.62 4.94
CA ALA A 111 -5.89 6.79 3.73
C ALA A 111 -6.49 5.46 3.25
N TYR A 112 -5.73 4.37 3.30
CA TYR A 112 -6.24 3.06 2.93
C TYR A 112 -7.39 2.61 3.85
N VAL A 113 -7.25 2.79 5.16
CA VAL A 113 -8.28 2.42 6.15
C VAL A 113 -9.55 3.27 5.99
N THR A 114 -9.43 4.57 5.69
CA THR A 114 -10.60 5.43 5.52
C THR A 114 -11.42 5.03 4.29
N PHE A 115 -10.77 4.73 3.17
CA PHE A 115 -11.41 4.42 1.89
C PHE A 115 -11.69 2.94 1.62
N SER A 116 -11.13 2.01 2.40
CA SER A 116 -11.37 0.58 2.21
C SER A 116 -12.70 0.11 2.82
N THR A 117 -13.37 -0.83 2.16
CA THR A 117 -14.59 -1.49 2.65
C THR A 117 -14.28 -2.61 3.64
N LYS A 118 -13.09 -3.23 3.56
CA LYS A 118 -12.65 -4.36 4.40
C LYS A 118 -11.95 -3.93 5.70
N LYS A 119 -12.44 -2.86 6.34
CA LYS A 119 -11.77 -2.18 7.47
C LYS A 119 -11.35 -3.12 8.60
N VAL A 120 -12.18 -4.09 8.97
CA VAL A 120 -11.91 -5.01 10.10
C VAL A 120 -10.65 -5.86 9.88
N THR A 121 -10.50 -6.47 8.71
CA THR A 121 -9.34 -7.32 8.39
C THR A 121 -8.04 -6.52 8.36
N VAL A 122 -8.13 -5.30 7.85
CA VAL A 122 -7.02 -4.34 7.74
C VAL A 122 -6.61 -3.87 9.13
N MET A 123 -7.57 -3.39 9.92
CA MET A 123 -7.34 -2.90 11.28
C MET A 123 -6.76 -3.99 12.18
N ARG A 124 -7.20 -5.26 12.01
CA ARG A 124 -6.59 -6.39 12.72
C ARG A 124 -5.10 -6.54 12.39
N HIS A 125 -4.72 -6.47 11.11
CA HIS A 125 -3.31 -6.55 10.72
C HIS A 125 -2.51 -5.37 11.27
N VAL A 126 -3.00 -4.14 11.08
CA VAL A 126 -2.35 -2.93 11.60
C VAL A 126 -2.18 -3.01 13.13
N LEU A 127 -3.21 -3.47 13.84
CA LEU A 127 -3.16 -3.64 15.30
C LEU A 127 -2.10 -4.65 15.72
N VAL A 128 -2.03 -5.82 15.09
CA VAL A 128 -0.99 -6.83 15.38
C VAL A 128 0.40 -6.23 15.19
N VAL A 129 0.61 -5.55 14.08
CA VAL A 129 1.89 -4.92 13.72
C VAL A 129 2.28 -3.83 14.73
N VAL A 130 1.34 -2.98 15.14
CA VAL A 130 1.55 -1.93 16.15
C VAL A 130 1.84 -2.55 17.52
N VAL A 131 1.08 -3.55 17.97
CA VAL A 131 1.29 -4.22 19.25
C VAL A 131 2.68 -4.87 19.31
N LEU A 132 3.07 -5.60 18.27
CA LEU A 132 4.41 -6.20 18.19
C LEU A 132 5.51 -5.14 18.28
N THR A 133 5.34 -4.03 17.56
CA THR A 133 6.30 -2.91 17.58
C THR A 133 6.37 -2.25 18.95
N CYS A 134 5.23 -2.03 19.63
CA CYS A 134 5.18 -1.51 21.00
C CYS A 134 5.84 -2.47 22.00
N CYS A 135 5.62 -3.78 21.88
CA CYS A 135 6.27 -4.78 22.73
C CYS A 135 7.79 -4.74 22.57
N ILE A 136 8.29 -4.64 21.34
CA ILE A 136 9.73 -4.47 21.06
C ILE A 136 10.25 -3.19 21.71
N PHE A 137 9.53 -2.07 21.56
CA PHE A 137 9.92 -0.79 22.15
C PHE A 137 10.02 -0.87 23.68
N VAL A 138 9.00 -1.42 24.35
CA VAL A 138 9.00 -1.61 25.81
C VAL A 138 10.12 -2.53 26.24
N TYR A 139 10.33 -3.65 25.54
CA TYR A 139 11.43 -4.59 25.82
C TYR A 139 12.80 -3.90 25.71
N ILE A 140 13.07 -3.17 24.63
CA ILE A 140 14.33 -2.44 24.47
C ILE A 140 14.50 -1.38 25.55
N ARG A 141 13.43 -0.70 25.96
CA ARG A 141 13.49 0.32 27.02
C ARG A 141 13.68 -0.26 28.42
N SER A 142 13.37 -1.54 28.61
CA SER A 142 13.60 -2.28 29.85
C SER A 142 15.04 -2.77 30.02
N LEU A 143 15.88 -2.67 28.97
CA LEU A 143 17.29 -3.03 29.05
C LEU A 143 18.10 -1.87 29.65
N ASP A 144 18.87 -2.17 30.70
CA ASP A 144 19.76 -1.19 31.34
C ASP A 144 21.05 -0.95 30.53
N ASP A 145 21.53 -1.98 29.82
CA ASP A 145 22.73 -1.88 28.99
C ASP A 145 22.42 -1.37 27.58
N LEU A 146 22.95 -0.18 27.28
CA LEU A 146 22.85 0.46 25.98
C LEU A 146 23.49 -0.37 24.86
N ALA A 147 24.60 -1.08 25.13
CA ALA A 147 25.28 -1.89 24.12
C ALA A 147 24.44 -3.12 23.75
N GLU A 148 23.83 -3.77 24.74
CA GLU A 148 22.88 -4.84 24.50
C GLU A 148 21.63 -4.35 23.76
N ALA A 149 21.05 -3.21 24.17
CA ALA A 149 19.90 -2.61 23.51
C ALA A 149 20.17 -2.34 22.02
N LYS A 150 21.32 -1.73 21.69
CA LYS A 150 21.78 -1.48 20.31
C LYS A 150 21.85 -2.77 19.51
N ARG A 151 22.49 -3.80 20.06
CA ARG A 151 22.67 -5.09 19.39
C ARG A 151 21.34 -5.79 19.12
N LYS A 152 20.45 -5.85 20.13
CA LYS A 152 19.14 -6.53 20.01
C LYS A 152 18.23 -5.81 19.03
N LEU A 153 18.14 -4.48 19.13
CA LEU A 153 17.33 -3.67 18.22
C LEU A 153 17.87 -3.73 16.79
N GLY A 154 19.18 -3.64 16.60
CA GLY A 154 19.83 -3.78 15.30
C GLY A 154 19.50 -5.12 14.64
N ILE A 155 19.62 -6.23 15.38
CA ILE A 155 19.26 -7.57 14.86
C ILE A 155 17.79 -7.62 14.40
N VAL A 156 16.87 -7.10 15.22
CA VAL A 156 15.44 -7.10 14.88
C VAL A 156 15.15 -6.21 13.67
N ALA A 157 15.69 -4.99 13.62
CA ALA A 157 15.51 -4.06 12.51
C ALA A 157 16.08 -4.61 11.19
N CYS A 158 17.28 -5.22 11.24
CA CYS A 158 17.87 -5.91 10.08
C CYS A 158 17.01 -7.09 9.64
N GLY A 159 16.54 -7.93 10.56
CA GLY A 159 15.71 -9.09 10.24
C GLY A 159 14.41 -8.70 9.53
N VAL A 160 13.72 -7.68 10.05
CA VAL A 160 12.53 -7.12 9.41
C VAL A 160 12.86 -6.57 8.03
N SER A 161 13.97 -5.83 7.88
CA SER A 161 14.37 -5.24 6.60
C SER A 161 14.70 -6.29 5.54
N VAL A 162 15.43 -7.34 5.92
CA VAL A 162 15.79 -8.45 5.01
C VAL A 162 14.56 -9.24 4.60
N SER A 163 13.54 -9.36 5.46
CA SER A 163 12.29 -10.02 5.10
C SER A 163 11.58 -9.37 3.91
N PHE A 164 11.75 -8.06 3.71
CA PHE A 164 11.21 -7.34 2.55
C PHE A 164 11.88 -7.71 1.24
N PHE A 165 13.06 -8.33 1.27
CA PHE A 165 13.71 -8.80 0.05
C PHE A 165 13.04 -10.04 -0.54
N ALA A 166 12.12 -10.68 0.18
CA ALA A 166 11.35 -11.82 -0.32
C ALA A 166 10.50 -11.45 -1.55
N ALA A 167 9.83 -10.29 -1.54
CA ALA A 167 9.01 -9.82 -2.66
C ALA A 167 9.82 -9.57 -3.95
N PRO A 168 10.91 -8.77 -3.94
CA PRO A 168 11.76 -8.59 -5.13
C PRO A 168 12.42 -9.89 -5.59
N LEU A 169 12.74 -10.81 -4.68
CA LEU A 169 13.29 -12.13 -5.02
C LEU A 169 12.26 -13.04 -5.71
N ALA A 170 11.00 -13.02 -5.26
CA ALA A 170 9.91 -13.73 -5.92
C ALA A 170 9.64 -13.18 -7.32
N ASN A 171 9.66 -11.85 -7.49
CA ASN A 171 9.52 -11.20 -8.79
C ASN A 171 10.68 -11.56 -9.73
N LEU A 172 11.90 -11.63 -9.20
CA LEU A 172 13.09 -12.03 -9.96
C LEU A 172 12.96 -13.48 -10.47
N ALA A 173 12.52 -14.41 -9.62
CA ALA A 173 12.27 -15.79 -10.01
C ALA A 173 11.17 -15.88 -11.09
N HIS A 174 10.14 -15.03 -11.00
CA HIS A 174 9.11 -14.93 -12.02
C HIS A 174 9.67 -14.47 -13.37
N VAL A 175 10.50 -13.43 -13.41
CA VAL A 175 11.12 -12.89 -14.64
C VAL A 175 11.99 -13.92 -15.33
N ILE A 176 12.79 -14.68 -14.57
CA ILE A 176 13.62 -15.76 -15.15
C ILE A 176 12.74 -16.84 -15.80
N LYS A 177 11.61 -17.17 -15.17
CA LYS A 177 10.66 -18.19 -15.66
C LYS A 177 9.85 -17.70 -16.85
N SER A 178 9.38 -16.46 -16.83
CA SER A 178 8.60 -15.85 -17.91
C SER A 178 9.47 -15.42 -19.09
N LYS A 179 10.79 -15.25 -18.87
CA LYS A 179 11.76 -14.70 -19.83
C LYS A 179 11.38 -13.32 -20.37
N SER A 180 10.54 -12.58 -19.66
CA SER A 180 10.10 -11.24 -20.04
C SER A 180 10.30 -10.27 -18.87
N SER A 181 10.88 -9.11 -19.18
CA SER A 181 11.17 -8.03 -18.24
C SER A 181 10.09 -6.94 -18.20
N GLU A 182 8.96 -7.15 -18.88
CA GLU A 182 7.87 -6.15 -19.03
C GLU A 182 7.30 -5.64 -17.69
N SER A 183 7.37 -6.48 -16.65
CA SER A 183 6.87 -6.16 -15.31
C SER A 183 7.86 -5.42 -14.39
N LEU A 184 9.11 -5.14 -14.83
CA LEU A 184 10.15 -4.52 -14.00
C LEU A 184 10.18 -2.99 -14.15
N PRO A 185 9.91 -2.21 -13.10
CA PRO A 185 10.04 -0.76 -13.13
C PRO A 185 11.52 -0.35 -13.01
N LEU A 186 12.22 -0.33 -14.15
CA LEU A 186 13.65 -0.03 -14.23
C LEU A 186 14.13 1.19 -13.42
N PRO A 187 13.47 2.37 -13.50
CA PRO A 187 13.92 3.55 -12.76
C PRO A 187 13.93 3.31 -11.24
N ILE A 188 12.96 2.55 -10.73
CA ILE A 188 12.84 2.24 -9.30
C ILE A 188 14.00 1.34 -8.86
N ILE A 189 14.34 0.32 -9.66
CA ILE A 189 15.45 -0.60 -9.37
C ILE A 189 16.78 0.14 -9.40
N PHE A 190 17.00 1.02 -10.38
CA PHE A 190 18.21 1.83 -10.47
C PHE A 190 18.36 2.75 -9.23
N MET A 191 17.30 3.47 -8.87
CA MET A 191 17.33 4.34 -7.69
C MET A 191 17.54 3.53 -6.40
N SER A 192 16.93 2.34 -6.30
CA SER A 192 17.14 1.43 -5.18
C SER A 192 18.59 0.95 -5.09
N MET A 193 19.24 0.63 -6.22
CA MET A 193 20.65 0.28 -6.26
C MET A 193 21.53 1.44 -5.75
N VAL A 194 21.28 2.68 -6.18
CA VAL A 194 22.05 3.85 -5.73
C VAL A 194 21.85 4.09 -4.22
N VAL A 195 20.60 4.06 -3.75
CA VAL A 195 20.27 4.25 -2.33
C VAL A 195 20.92 3.19 -1.45
N THR A 196 20.84 1.92 -1.83
CA THR A 196 21.42 0.81 -1.06
C THR A 196 22.95 0.84 -1.08
N PHE A 197 23.57 1.26 -2.18
CA PHE A 197 25.01 1.51 -2.24
C PHE A 197 25.45 2.64 -1.29
N LEU A 198 24.71 3.77 -1.28
CA LEU A 198 24.99 4.90 -0.40
C LEU A 198 24.86 4.50 1.07
N TRP A 199 23.78 3.81 1.45
CA TRP A 199 23.59 3.34 2.83
C TRP A 199 24.59 2.26 3.26
N SER A 200 24.97 1.38 2.34
CA SER A 200 26.04 0.41 2.59
C SER A 200 27.34 1.14 2.92
N THR A 201 27.75 2.08 2.07
CA THR A 201 28.96 2.89 2.26
C THR A 201 28.88 3.71 3.55
N TYR A 202 27.72 4.29 3.84
CA TYR A 202 27.44 5.01 5.08
C TYR A 202 27.66 4.12 6.32
N GLY A 203 27.10 2.90 6.31
CA GLY A 203 27.30 1.93 7.40
C GLY A 203 28.78 1.55 7.60
N TYR A 204 29.55 1.40 6.51
CA TYR A 204 31.00 1.18 6.62
C TYR A 204 31.74 2.36 7.26
N ILE A 205 31.37 3.60 6.92
CA ILE A 205 31.94 4.81 7.53
C ILE A 205 31.63 4.87 9.02
N LEU A 206 30.40 4.53 9.41
CA LEU A 206 29.98 4.47 10.81
C LEU A 206 30.54 3.26 11.58
N GLN A 207 31.26 2.35 10.91
CA GLN A 207 31.65 1.05 11.47
C GLN A 207 30.45 0.23 12.01
N ASP A 208 29.26 0.48 11.44
CA ASP A 208 28.02 -0.14 11.84
C ASP A 208 27.64 -1.28 10.88
N LYS A 209 27.84 -2.51 11.35
CA LYS A 209 27.55 -3.73 10.61
C LYS A 209 26.04 -3.94 10.38
N PHE A 210 25.18 -3.43 11.27
CA PHE A 210 23.74 -3.55 11.14
C PHE A 210 23.21 -2.70 10.00
N VAL A 211 23.82 -1.55 9.73
CA VAL A 211 23.48 -0.73 8.56
C VAL A 211 24.17 -1.26 7.30
N ALA A 212 25.46 -1.60 7.37
CA ALA A 212 26.24 -1.96 6.19
C ALA A 212 25.77 -3.26 5.51
N TYR A 213 25.64 -4.36 6.25
CA TYR A 213 25.39 -5.67 5.66
C TYR A 213 24.03 -5.85 4.96
N PRO A 214 22.87 -5.47 5.55
CA PRO A 214 21.60 -5.62 4.85
C PRO A 214 21.52 -4.70 3.62
N ASN A 215 22.12 -3.51 3.66
CA ASN A 215 22.16 -2.62 2.50
C ASN A 215 23.10 -3.13 1.41
N MET A 216 24.23 -3.76 1.75
CA MET A 216 25.09 -4.45 0.78
C MET A 216 24.34 -5.60 0.11
N LEU A 217 23.60 -6.41 0.88
CA LEU A 217 22.77 -7.48 0.33
C LEU A 217 21.71 -6.93 -0.63
N ALA A 218 21.04 -5.84 -0.25
CA ALA A 218 20.06 -5.16 -1.09
C ALA A 218 20.68 -4.63 -2.38
N PHE A 219 21.86 -4.02 -2.30
CA PHE A 219 22.62 -3.55 -3.46
C PHE A 219 22.92 -4.67 -4.44
N LEU A 220 23.43 -5.81 -3.96
CA LEU A 220 23.71 -6.98 -4.80
C LEU A 220 22.43 -7.51 -5.48
N LEU A 221 21.32 -7.57 -4.75
CA LEU A 221 20.02 -7.96 -5.30
C LEU A 221 19.53 -6.99 -6.38
N SER A 222 19.64 -5.68 -6.16
CA SER A 222 19.26 -4.65 -7.14
C SER A 222 20.17 -4.67 -8.37
N THR A 223 21.47 -4.90 -8.21
CA THR A 223 22.39 -5.08 -9.34
C THR A 223 22.00 -6.30 -10.16
N PHE A 224 21.68 -7.42 -9.51
CA PHE A 224 21.25 -8.62 -10.22
C PHE A 224 19.94 -8.40 -10.99
N GLN A 225 18.97 -7.70 -10.39
CA GLN A 225 17.74 -7.29 -11.07
C GLN A 225 18.02 -6.43 -12.31
N MET A 226 18.94 -5.48 -12.21
CA MET A 226 19.36 -4.64 -13.33
C MET A 226 20.02 -5.46 -14.44
N SER A 227 20.89 -6.40 -14.08
CA SER A 227 21.53 -7.29 -15.05
C SER A 227 20.52 -8.16 -15.80
N LEU A 228 19.51 -8.71 -15.13
CA LEU A 228 18.48 -9.49 -15.82
C LEU A 228 17.65 -8.65 -16.77
N PHE A 229 17.38 -7.38 -16.45
CA PHE A 229 16.69 -6.50 -17.40
C PHE A 229 17.49 -6.34 -18.71
N LEU A 230 18.82 -6.24 -18.63
CA LEU A 230 19.66 -6.12 -19.83
C LEU A 230 19.71 -7.41 -20.66
N ILE A 231 19.50 -8.57 -20.03
CA ILE A 231 19.58 -9.89 -20.68
C ILE A 231 18.22 -10.31 -21.28
N TYR A 232 17.12 -10.07 -20.57
CA TYR A 232 15.78 -10.47 -21.01
C TYR A 232 15.09 -9.33 -21.77
N PRO A 233 14.72 -9.55 -23.05
CA PRO A 233 14.01 -8.54 -23.82
C PRO A 233 12.64 -8.26 -23.19
N SER A 234 12.24 -6.98 -23.22
CA SER A 234 10.85 -6.56 -23.04
C SER A 234 10.07 -6.98 -24.29
N ARG A 235 9.66 -8.25 -24.37
CA ARG A 235 8.76 -8.77 -25.39
C ARG A 235 7.66 -9.60 -24.74
#